data_AF-A0A7K0R655-F1
#
_entry.id   AF-A0A7K0R655-F1
#
_cell.length_a   1.000
_cell.length_b   1.000
_cell.length_c   1.000
_cell.angle_alpha   90.00
_cell.angle_beta   90.00
_cell.angle_gamma   90.00
#
_symmetry.space_group_name_H-M   'P 1'
#
loop_
_entity.id
_entity.type
_entity.pdbx_description
1 polymer ?
#
loop_
_entity_poly.entity_id
_entity_poly.type
_entity_poly.pdbx_seq_one_letter_code
_entity_poly.pdbx_strand_id
1 'polypeptide(L)'
;MPRHARLLISTLAAAAILLPCASASAGVYGGSTDQYDAFVLITKPKTLRPKTFVIGLRLSCNSGASVAVNRSFPIAEFNPVSLLPSGRFSAVRTQTTGAGRLQMTITGRIGHRFASGRLKVTLTGGDTCTSTPLGWTALRSPGRIYAGATSQEEPVVIQRSGKRIEHVDIDWHADCTPSGYVHIPDELNDLPLKATGAFGVYRRATDGTGRWNRAFRGILRRTSGSGTYQVRLARSGNSCSTPLISWNVATG
;
A
#
# COMPACT_ATOMS: atom_id res chain seq x y z
N MET A 1 56.86 -42.24 -34.19
CA MET A 1 55.49 -41.70 -33.98
C MET A 1 55.58 -40.58 -32.94
N PRO A 2 55.51 -39.29 -33.34
CA PRO A 2 55.74 -38.17 -32.42
C PRO A 2 54.43 -37.71 -31.74
N ARG A 3 54.52 -37.38 -30.45
CA ARG A 3 53.44 -36.80 -29.64
C ARG A 3 53.50 -35.27 -29.71
N HIS A 4 52.41 -34.63 -30.14
CA HIS A 4 52.24 -33.18 -30.04
C HIS A 4 51.35 -32.83 -28.84
N ALA A 5 51.95 -32.20 -27.82
CA ALA A 5 51.22 -31.58 -26.72
C ALA A 5 50.93 -30.11 -27.08
N ARG A 6 49.66 -29.72 -27.09
CA ARG A 6 49.23 -28.32 -27.27
C ARG A 6 48.95 -27.70 -25.89
N LEU A 7 49.72 -26.68 -25.54
CA LEU A 7 49.49 -25.81 -24.39
C LEU A 7 48.39 -24.80 -24.74
N LEU A 8 47.30 -24.80 -23.97
CA LEU A 8 46.26 -23.77 -24.03
C LEU A 8 46.55 -22.73 -22.94
N ILE A 9 46.86 -21.51 -23.35
CA ILE A 9 47.06 -20.35 -22.46
C ILE A 9 45.68 -19.69 -22.30
N SER A 10 45.13 -19.76 -21.08
CA SER A 10 43.86 -19.10 -20.73
C SER A 10 44.14 -17.69 -20.19
N THR A 11 43.73 -16.67 -20.94
CA THR A 11 43.74 -15.27 -20.52
C THR A 11 42.52 -14.98 -19.62
N LEU A 12 42.77 -14.71 -18.34
CA LEU A 12 41.77 -14.23 -17.39
C LEU A 12 41.54 -12.72 -17.59
N ALA A 13 40.42 -12.36 -18.23
CA ALA A 13 39.94 -10.98 -18.26
C ALA A 13 39.26 -10.64 -16.93
N ALA A 14 39.85 -9.75 -16.13
CA ALA A 14 39.24 -9.24 -14.91
C ALA A 14 38.09 -8.28 -15.25
N ALA A 15 36.85 -8.75 -15.12
CA ALA A 15 35.67 -7.91 -15.22
C ALA A 15 35.55 -7.03 -13.95
N ALA A 16 35.84 -5.73 -14.09
CA ALA A 16 35.57 -4.74 -13.05
C ALA A 16 34.05 -4.59 -12.87
N ILE A 17 33.50 -5.19 -11.82
CA ILE A 17 32.10 -5.04 -11.43
C ILE A 17 31.94 -3.62 -10.85
N LEU A 18 31.38 -2.71 -11.63
CA LEU A 18 30.92 -1.41 -11.15
C LEU A 18 29.81 -1.64 -10.13
N LEU A 19 30.12 -1.47 -8.84
CA LEU A 19 29.11 -1.51 -7.79
C LEU A 19 28.11 -0.35 -8.04
N PRO A 20 26.79 -0.62 -8.15
CA PRO A 20 25.82 0.44 -8.33
C PRO A 20 25.88 1.38 -7.13
N CYS A 21 26.21 2.65 -7.37
CA CYS A 21 26.12 3.71 -6.38
C CYS A 21 24.74 3.65 -5.72
N ALA A 22 24.73 3.66 -4.38
CA ALA A 22 23.52 3.64 -3.56
C ALA A 22 22.54 4.71 -4.06
N SER A 23 21.52 4.29 -4.80
CA SER A 23 20.46 5.16 -5.25
C SER A 23 19.72 5.66 -4.03
N ALA A 24 19.63 6.97 -3.87
CA ALA A 24 18.92 7.56 -2.74
C ALA A 24 17.48 7.02 -2.70
N SER A 25 17.05 6.56 -1.53
CA SER A 25 15.71 6.01 -1.36
C SER A 25 14.66 7.08 -1.62
N ALA A 26 13.56 6.67 -2.27
CA ALA A 26 12.31 7.44 -2.25
C ALA A 26 11.88 7.68 -0.80
N GLY A 27 11.23 8.81 -0.51
CA GLY A 27 10.57 8.98 0.78
C GLY A 27 9.33 8.11 0.81
N VAL A 28 9.16 7.30 1.85
CA VAL A 28 7.99 6.45 2.04
C VAL A 28 7.30 6.86 3.34
N TYR A 29 6.02 7.24 3.21
CA TYR A 29 5.18 7.67 4.31
C TYR A 29 4.01 6.71 4.40
N GLY A 30 3.74 6.21 5.60
CA GLY A 30 2.57 5.38 5.90
C GLY A 30 1.80 5.98 7.08
N GLY A 31 0.48 5.91 7.01
CA GLY A 31 -0.41 6.30 8.09
C GLY A 31 -1.86 6.05 7.68
N SER A 32 -2.77 6.93 8.07
CA SER A 32 -4.20 6.71 7.92
C SER A 32 -4.99 7.98 7.64
N THR A 33 -6.24 7.79 7.22
CA THR A 33 -7.27 8.83 7.17
C THR A 33 -7.92 8.99 8.55
N ASP A 34 -8.71 10.06 8.74
CA ASP A 34 -9.53 10.26 9.95
C ASP A 34 -10.64 9.18 10.10
N GLN A 35 -10.84 8.33 9.07
CA GLN A 35 -11.73 7.17 9.08
C GLN A 35 -10.98 5.85 9.32
N TYR A 36 -9.70 5.93 9.66
CA TYR A 36 -8.81 4.78 9.92
C TYR A 36 -8.50 3.92 8.69
N ASP A 37 -8.77 4.40 7.46
CA ASP A 37 -8.30 3.72 6.25
C ASP A 37 -6.80 3.95 6.07
N ALA A 38 -6.07 2.94 5.59
CA ALA A 38 -4.64 3.07 5.36
C ALA A 38 -4.33 4.08 4.24
N PHE A 39 -3.30 4.89 4.45
CA PHE A 39 -2.83 5.90 3.50
C PHE A 39 -1.33 5.80 3.28
N VAL A 40 -0.92 5.68 2.02
CA VAL A 40 0.49 5.62 1.63
C VAL A 40 0.84 6.76 0.68
N LEU A 41 1.96 7.42 0.97
CA LEU A 41 2.56 8.43 0.10
C LEU A 41 4.01 8.05 -0.19
N ILE A 42 4.34 7.95 -1.48
CA ILE A 42 5.70 7.75 -1.97
C ILE A 42 6.15 9.04 -2.65
N THR A 43 7.34 9.55 -2.31
CA THR A 43 7.96 10.72 -2.95
C THR A 43 9.08 10.35 -3.90
N LYS A 44 9.48 11.28 -4.78
CA LYS A 44 10.70 11.10 -5.59
C LYS A 44 11.96 11.14 -4.70
N PRO A 45 13.00 10.35 -5.00
CA PRO A 45 14.27 10.38 -4.27
C PRO A 45 14.82 11.79 -4.04
N LYS A 46 15.36 12.03 -2.83
CA LYS A 46 15.95 13.32 -2.42
C LYS A 46 15.02 14.55 -2.52
N THR A 47 13.72 14.35 -2.72
CA THR A 47 12.76 15.45 -2.82
C THR A 47 11.49 15.16 -2.01
N LEU A 48 10.76 16.23 -1.69
CA LEU A 48 9.42 16.14 -1.09
C LEU A 48 8.33 16.15 -2.18
N ARG A 49 8.67 15.82 -3.43
CA ARG A 49 7.70 15.78 -4.54
C ARG A 49 6.91 14.47 -4.48
N PRO A 50 5.57 14.48 -4.41
CA PRO A 50 4.77 13.26 -4.51
C PRO A 50 5.11 12.50 -5.80
N LYS A 51 5.12 11.18 -5.72
CA LYS A 51 5.26 10.25 -6.86
C LYS A 51 4.03 9.37 -7.00
N THR A 52 3.54 8.82 -5.89
CA THR A 52 2.39 7.91 -5.87
C THR A 52 1.65 8.06 -4.56
N PHE A 53 0.32 8.02 -4.61
CA PHE A 53 -0.54 7.77 -3.45
C PHE A 53 -1.11 6.36 -3.56
N VAL A 54 -1.20 5.63 -2.45
CA VAL A 54 -2.01 4.40 -2.37
C VAL A 54 -3.08 4.65 -1.34
N ILE A 55 -4.34 4.51 -1.77
CA ILE A 55 -5.50 4.96 -1.02
C ILE A 55 -6.53 3.84 -1.12
N GLY A 56 -7.07 3.43 0.02
CA GLY A 56 -8.32 2.71 0.15
C GLY A 56 -9.32 3.62 0.89
N LEU A 57 -10.54 3.73 0.38
CA LEU A 57 -11.64 4.43 1.05
C LEU A 57 -12.99 3.98 0.52
N ARG A 58 -14.03 4.20 1.32
CA ARG A 58 -15.42 3.94 0.93
C ARG A 58 -16.19 5.25 0.73
N LEU A 59 -16.79 5.40 -0.45
CA LEU A 59 -17.71 6.48 -0.78
C LEU A 59 -19.12 6.10 -0.34
N SER A 60 -19.87 7.08 0.18
CA SER A 60 -21.31 6.93 0.43
C SER A 60 -22.08 7.53 -0.74
N CYS A 61 -23.07 6.81 -1.25
CA CYS A 61 -23.90 7.22 -2.38
C CYS A 61 -25.25 7.75 -1.92
N ASN A 62 -25.90 8.62 -2.72
CA ASN A 62 -27.19 9.20 -2.36
C ASN A 62 -28.29 8.14 -2.23
N SER A 63 -28.19 7.01 -2.95
CA SER A 63 -29.09 5.86 -2.78
C SER A 63 -28.94 5.12 -1.45
N GLY A 64 -27.93 5.45 -0.63
CA GLY A 64 -27.53 4.67 0.55
C GLY A 64 -26.54 3.54 0.24
N ALA A 65 -26.23 3.28 -1.04
CA ALA A 65 -25.17 2.35 -1.43
C ALA A 65 -23.78 2.90 -1.08
N SER A 66 -22.76 2.06 -1.23
CA SER A 66 -21.36 2.46 -1.04
C SER A 66 -20.45 1.90 -2.12
N VAL A 67 -19.43 2.68 -2.51
CA VAL A 67 -18.44 2.29 -3.52
C VAL A 67 -17.04 2.38 -2.94
N ALA A 68 -16.22 1.34 -3.11
CA ALA A 68 -14.82 1.37 -2.72
C ALA A 68 -13.98 2.07 -3.79
N VAL A 69 -13.01 2.88 -3.36
CA VAL A 69 -11.96 3.47 -4.19
C VAL A 69 -10.63 3.08 -3.60
N ASN A 70 -9.99 2.12 -4.25
CA ASN A 70 -8.87 1.38 -3.73
C ASN A 70 -7.86 1.09 -4.85
N ARG A 71 -6.80 1.90 -4.93
CA ARG A 71 -5.73 1.67 -5.91
C ARG A 71 -4.49 2.50 -5.62
N SER A 72 -3.46 2.24 -6.43
CA SER A 72 -2.33 3.14 -6.59
C SER A 72 -2.65 4.24 -7.60
N PHE A 73 -2.32 5.47 -7.22
CA PHE A 73 -2.52 6.70 -7.98
C PHE A 73 -1.17 7.37 -8.25
N PRO A 74 -0.51 7.09 -9.38
CA PRO A 74 0.67 7.85 -9.82
C PRO A 74 0.35 9.34 -9.94
N ILE A 75 1.26 10.21 -9.49
CA ILE A 75 1.07 11.67 -9.53
C ILE A 75 0.86 12.19 -10.97
N ALA A 76 1.36 11.47 -11.97
CA ALA A 76 1.20 11.80 -13.39
C ALA A 76 -0.25 11.71 -13.88
N GLU A 77 -1.13 11.01 -13.14
CA GLU A 77 -2.56 10.91 -13.44
C GLU A 77 -3.36 12.09 -12.85
N PHE A 78 -2.71 13.00 -12.13
CA PHE A 78 -3.32 14.22 -11.61
C PHE A 78 -2.99 15.40 -12.52
N ASN A 79 -4.01 16.21 -12.79
CA ASN A 79 -3.90 17.46 -13.53
C ASN A 79 -5.06 18.39 -13.13
N PRO A 80 -4.80 19.58 -12.55
CA PRO A 80 -3.48 20.15 -12.26
C PRO A 80 -2.80 19.54 -11.03
N VAL A 81 -1.47 19.69 -10.99
CA VAL A 81 -0.63 19.47 -9.80
C VAL A 81 0.13 20.76 -9.50
N SER A 82 -0.07 21.28 -8.29
CA SER A 82 0.69 22.40 -7.74
C SER A 82 1.56 21.91 -6.58
N LEU A 83 2.83 22.28 -6.58
CA LEU A 83 3.78 21.95 -5.51
C LEU A 83 4.62 23.19 -5.20
N LEU A 84 4.54 23.63 -3.95
CA LEU A 84 5.32 24.75 -3.43
C LEU A 84 6.63 24.26 -2.80
N PRO A 85 7.70 25.09 -2.79
CA PRO A 85 8.96 24.76 -2.10
C PRO A 85 8.79 24.42 -0.62
N SER A 86 7.73 24.92 0.03
CA SER A 86 7.38 24.62 1.43
C SER A 86 6.91 23.17 1.67
N GLY A 87 6.80 22.36 0.61
CA GLY A 87 6.25 21.01 0.63
C GLY A 87 4.73 20.97 0.56
N ARG A 88 4.05 22.13 0.52
CA ARG A 88 2.60 22.22 0.29
C ARG A 88 2.26 21.81 -1.14
N PHE A 89 1.22 21.03 -1.32
CA PHE A 89 0.76 20.59 -2.64
C PHE A 89 -0.75 20.54 -2.75
N SER A 90 -1.22 20.59 -3.99
CA SER A 90 -2.60 20.31 -4.39
C SER A 90 -2.56 19.51 -5.69
N ALA A 91 -3.31 18.42 -5.76
CA ALA A 91 -3.40 17.56 -6.92
C ALA A 91 -4.88 17.21 -7.15
N VAL A 92 -5.34 17.43 -8.37
CA VAL A 92 -6.71 17.08 -8.79
C VAL A 92 -6.63 16.01 -9.87
N ARG A 93 -7.45 14.98 -9.76
CA ARG A 93 -7.62 13.96 -10.79
C ARG A 93 -9.08 13.91 -11.18
N THR A 94 -9.34 13.87 -12.48
CA THR A 94 -10.66 13.55 -13.02
C THR A 94 -10.49 12.40 -14.01
N GLN A 95 -11.28 11.34 -13.86
CA GLN A 95 -11.25 10.17 -14.72
C GLN A 95 -12.67 9.69 -14.99
N THR A 96 -12.97 9.34 -16.23
CA THR A 96 -14.20 8.60 -16.56
C THR A 96 -13.95 7.10 -16.40
N THR A 97 -14.85 6.43 -15.70
CA THR A 97 -14.86 4.99 -15.45
C THR A 97 -16.16 4.40 -16.00
N GLY A 98 -16.30 3.08 -16.03
CA GLY A 98 -17.57 2.44 -16.39
C GLY A 98 -18.73 2.83 -15.46
N ALA A 99 -18.43 3.27 -14.23
CA ALA A 99 -19.43 3.69 -13.25
C ALA A 99 -19.76 5.20 -13.29
N GLY A 100 -19.03 6.00 -14.09
CA GLY A 100 -19.18 7.46 -14.15
C GLY A 100 -17.87 8.22 -13.99
N ARG A 101 -17.96 9.52 -13.73
CA ARG A 101 -16.83 10.44 -13.58
C ARG A 101 -16.34 10.47 -12.14
N LEU A 102 -15.14 9.93 -11.90
CA LEU A 102 -14.42 10.00 -10.64
C LEU A 102 -13.58 11.28 -10.59
N GLN A 103 -13.83 12.13 -9.60
CA GLN A 103 -13.05 13.32 -9.29
C GLN A 103 -12.43 13.16 -7.90
N MET A 104 -11.11 13.29 -7.82
CA MET A 104 -10.33 13.20 -6.60
C MET A 104 -9.53 14.48 -6.41
N THR A 105 -9.55 15.04 -5.22
CA THR A 105 -8.75 16.20 -4.82
C THR A 105 -7.94 15.84 -3.58
N ILE A 106 -6.62 15.95 -3.70
CA ILE A 106 -5.69 15.72 -2.60
C ILE A 106 -4.92 17.01 -2.38
N THR A 107 -4.99 17.54 -1.17
CA THR A 107 -4.16 18.66 -0.73
C THR A 107 -3.36 18.23 0.47
N GLY A 108 -2.21 18.86 0.69
CA GLY A 108 -1.44 18.57 1.89
C GLY A 108 -0.12 19.29 1.96
N ARG A 109 0.69 18.88 2.92
CA ARG A 109 2.07 19.30 3.13
C ARG A 109 2.92 18.07 3.40
N ILE A 110 4.03 17.97 2.68
CA ILE A 110 5.04 16.93 2.89
C ILE A 110 6.23 17.58 3.58
N GLY A 111 6.56 17.11 4.78
CA GLY A 111 7.79 17.41 5.49
C GLY A 111 8.73 16.20 5.49
N HIS A 112 9.93 16.37 6.04
CA HIS A 112 10.93 15.29 6.03
C HIS A 112 10.56 14.04 6.84
N ARG A 113 9.74 14.20 7.89
CA ARG A 113 9.36 13.14 8.85
C ARG A 113 7.87 12.83 8.88
N PHE A 114 7.05 13.74 8.37
CA PHE A 114 5.60 13.63 8.42
C PHE A 114 5.01 14.29 7.18
N ALA A 115 3.84 13.81 6.77
CA ALA A 115 3.00 14.42 5.77
C ALA A 115 1.56 14.44 6.29
N SER A 116 0.80 15.46 5.93
CA SER A 116 -0.61 15.55 6.29
C SER A 116 -1.39 16.37 5.29
N GLY A 117 -2.72 16.23 5.28
CA GLY A 117 -3.53 16.99 4.36
C GLY A 117 -5.01 16.61 4.38
N ARG A 118 -5.67 16.88 3.25
CA ARG A 118 -7.07 16.53 3.01
C ARG A 118 -7.25 15.77 1.71
N LEU A 119 -8.22 14.88 1.70
CA LEU A 119 -8.65 14.07 0.58
C LEU A 119 -10.17 14.23 0.40
N LYS A 120 -10.61 14.49 -0.82
CA LYS A 120 -12.02 14.44 -1.19
C LYS A 120 -12.17 13.66 -2.49
N VAL A 121 -13.12 12.74 -2.53
CA VAL A 121 -13.44 11.95 -3.71
C VAL A 121 -14.92 12.03 -4.00
N THR A 122 -15.28 12.22 -5.26
CA THR A 122 -16.65 12.23 -5.74
C THR A 122 -16.72 11.41 -7.03
N LEU A 123 -17.61 10.42 -7.08
CA LEU A 123 -17.97 9.67 -8.26
C LEU A 123 -19.36 10.11 -8.70
N THR A 124 -19.50 10.62 -9.91
CA THR A 124 -20.78 11.05 -10.48
C THR A 124 -21.12 10.21 -11.71
N GLY A 125 -22.20 9.43 -11.63
CA GLY A 125 -22.71 8.60 -12.72
C GLY A 125 -24.22 8.43 -12.61
N GLY A 126 -24.70 7.18 -12.64
CA GLY A 126 -26.11 6.87 -12.35
C GLY A 126 -26.53 7.19 -10.90
N ASP A 127 -25.55 7.25 -10.00
CA ASP A 127 -25.68 7.79 -8.65
C ASP A 127 -24.47 8.71 -8.38
N THR A 128 -24.59 9.58 -7.36
CA THR A 128 -23.46 10.36 -6.85
C THR A 128 -22.98 9.77 -5.54
N CYS A 129 -21.74 9.29 -5.55
CA CYS A 129 -21.05 8.81 -4.35
C CYS A 129 -19.96 9.80 -3.96
N THR A 130 -19.92 10.23 -2.70
CA THR A 130 -18.89 11.16 -2.23
C THR A 130 -18.29 10.68 -0.92
N SER A 131 -17.01 10.99 -0.73
CA SER A 131 -16.42 11.04 0.60
C SER A 131 -16.80 12.37 1.23
N THR A 132 -16.94 12.40 2.56
CA THR A 132 -16.69 13.63 3.31
C THR A 132 -15.24 14.04 3.10
N PRO A 133 -14.86 15.33 3.22
CA PRO A 133 -13.44 15.70 3.25
C PRO A 133 -12.73 14.96 4.38
N LEU A 134 -11.81 14.07 4.05
CA LEU A 134 -11.06 13.26 4.99
C LEU A 134 -9.74 13.96 5.30
N GLY A 135 -9.40 14.14 6.57
CA GLY A 135 -8.02 14.38 6.96
C GLY A 135 -7.21 13.11 6.74
N TRP A 136 -5.93 13.28 6.43
CA TRP A 136 -4.97 12.18 6.40
C TRP A 136 -3.66 12.62 7.02
N THR A 137 -2.98 11.65 7.65
CA THR A 137 -1.64 11.83 8.20
C THR A 137 -0.78 10.62 7.85
N ALA A 138 0.49 10.85 7.59
CA ALA A 138 1.44 9.79 7.27
C ALA A 138 2.81 10.12 7.84
N LEU A 139 3.42 9.13 8.50
CA LEU A 139 4.72 9.26 9.13
C LEU A 139 5.80 8.63 8.27
N ARG A 140 6.99 9.21 8.32
CA ARG A 140 8.20 8.67 7.74
C ARG A 140 9.21 8.39 8.84
N SER A 141 9.52 7.12 9.02
CA SER A 141 10.54 6.67 9.96
C SER A 141 11.26 5.45 9.38
N PRO A 142 12.43 5.65 8.74
CA PRO A 142 13.19 4.58 8.11
C PRO A 142 13.41 3.38 9.05
N GLY A 143 13.05 2.17 8.60
CA GLY A 143 13.16 0.94 9.37
C GLY A 143 12.09 0.74 10.46
N ARG A 144 11.19 1.71 10.65
CA ARG A 144 10.05 1.63 11.59
C ARG A 144 8.71 1.68 10.88
N ILE A 145 8.54 2.55 9.89
CA ILE A 145 7.34 2.61 9.05
C ILE A 145 7.68 2.03 7.69
N TYR A 146 6.96 0.99 7.31
CA TYR A 146 6.99 0.41 5.98
C TYR A 146 5.63 0.64 5.35
N ALA A 147 5.61 1.09 4.10
CA ALA A 147 4.36 1.31 3.40
C ALA A 147 4.47 0.91 1.94
N GLY A 148 3.35 0.54 1.33
CA GLY A 148 3.30 0.09 -0.04
C GLY A 148 1.90 -0.35 -0.43
N ALA A 149 1.81 -1.43 -1.20
CA ALA A 149 0.54 -1.91 -1.73
C ALA A 149 0.46 -3.43 -1.76
N THR A 150 -0.77 -3.92 -1.79
CA THR A 150 -1.10 -5.31 -2.10
C THR A 150 -1.10 -5.55 -3.62
N SER A 151 -1.23 -6.82 -4.05
CA SER A 151 -1.50 -7.20 -5.43
C SER A 151 -2.90 -6.80 -5.92
N GLN A 152 -3.77 -6.34 -5.01
CA GLN A 152 -5.05 -5.70 -5.33
C GLN A 152 -4.93 -4.17 -5.42
N GLU A 153 -3.69 -3.64 -5.38
CA GLU A 153 -3.39 -2.20 -5.33
C GLU A 153 -3.89 -1.47 -4.08
N GLU A 154 -4.29 -2.21 -3.05
CA GLU A 154 -4.74 -1.69 -1.75
C GLU A 154 -3.56 -1.21 -0.91
N PRO A 155 -3.72 -0.18 -0.08
CA PRO A 155 -2.67 0.27 0.84
C PRO A 155 -2.29 -0.81 1.87
N VAL A 156 -0.99 -0.87 2.18
CA VAL A 156 -0.45 -1.62 3.32
C VAL A 156 0.52 -0.73 4.06
N VAL A 157 0.31 -0.57 5.37
CA VAL A 157 1.21 0.13 6.30
C VAL A 157 1.60 -0.83 7.41
N ILE A 158 2.89 -0.91 7.72
CA ILE A 158 3.43 -1.75 8.78
C ILE A 158 4.30 -0.88 9.68
N GLN A 159 3.92 -0.80 10.95
CA GLN A 159 4.69 -0.15 11.99
C GLN A 159 5.45 -1.19 12.83
N ARG A 160 6.76 -0.99 12.93
CA ARG A 160 7.68 -1.83 13.69
C ARG A 160 8.22 -1.07 14.91
N SER A 161 8.28 -1.79 16.03
CA SER A 161 8.98 -1.37 17.25
C SER A 161 9.87 -2.51 17.75
N GLY A 162 11.20 -2.35 17.60
CA GLY A 162 12.17 -3.36 18.02
C GLY A 162 11.99 -4.72 17.31
N LYS A 163 11.62 -5.75 18.11
CA LYS A 163 11.37 -7.13 17.65
C LYS A 163 9.87 -7.44 17.51
N ARG A 164 9.04 -6.42 17.33
CA ARG A 164 7.60 -6.57 17.12
C ARG A 164 7.11 -5.73 15.95
N ILE A 165 6.10 -6.23 15.27
CA ILE A 165 5.20 -5.43 14.46
C ILE A 165 4.13 -4.93 15.42
N GLU A 166 4.14 -3.63 15.67
CA GLU A 166 3.22 -2.98 16.60
C GLU A 166 1.82 -2.91 15.98
N HIS A 167 1.76 -2.53 14.71
CA HIS A 167 0.53 -2.28 13.98
C HIS A 167 0.71 -2.58 12.49
N VAL A 168 -0.35 -3.05 11.86
CA VAL A 168 -0.47 -3.31 10.43
C VAL A 168 -1.84 -2.83 10.01
N ASP A 169 -1.88 -1.87 9.10
CA ASP A 169 -3.09 -1.48 8.39
C ASP A 169 -3.02 -2.07 6.99
N ILE A 170 -4.04 -2.83 6.62
CA ILE A 170 -4.14 -3.43 5.30
C ILE A 170 -5.58 -3.42 4.83
N ASP A 171 -5.80 -2.79 3.69
CA ASP A 171 -7.08 -2.86 3.01
C ASP A 171 -7.11 -4.09 2.10
N TRP A 172 -8.29 -4.68 1.95
CA TRP A 172 -8.50 -5.83 1.07
C TRP A 172 -9.94 -5.86 0.60
N HIS A 173 -10.16 -6.59 -0.50
CA HIS A 173 -11.50 -6.90 -0.96
C HIS A 173 -11.65 -8.34 -1.45
N ALA A 174 -12.89 -8.81 -1.48
CA ALA A 174 -13.25 -10.12 -2.00
C ALA A 174 -14.67 -10.11 -2.59
N ASP A 175 -14.86 -10.92 -3.63
CA ASP A 175 -16.19 -11.33 -4.07
C ASP A 175 -16.78 -12.34 -3.08
N CYS A 176 -18.10 -12.32 -2.96
CA CYS A 176 -18.85 -13.18 -2.07
C CYS A 176 -19.76 -14.14 -2.85
N THR A 177 -19.94 -15.35 -2.32
CA THR A 177 -20.86 -16.37 -2.81
C THR A 177 -22.09 -16.45 -1.91
N PRO A 178 -23.32 -16.57 -2.46
CA PRO A 178 -23.65 -16.65 -3.88
C PRO A 178 -23.51 -15.32 -4.65
N SER A 179 -23.53 -14.18 -3.98
CA SER A 179 -23.29 -12.88 -4.61
C SER A 179 -22.78 -11.85 -3.60
N GLY A 180 -22.25 -10.75 -4.12
CA GLY A 180 -21.83 -9.59 -3.35
C GLY A 180 -20.33 -9.34 -3.40
N TYR A 181 -19.93 -8.27 -2.72
CA TYR A 181 -18.57 -7.78 -2.65
C TYR A 181 -18.34 -7.18 -1.27
N VAL A 182 -17.18 -7.41 -0.69
CA VAL A 182 -16.74 -6.72 0.53
C VAL A 182 -15.39 -6.07 0.29
N HIS A 183 -15.25 -4.84 0.75
CA HIS A 183 -13.97 -4.13 0.90
C HIS A 183 -13.87 -3.71 2.36
N ILE A 184 -12.84 -4.14 3.07
CA ILE A 184 -12.77 -3.98 4.53
C ILE A 184 -11.33 -3.60 4.90
N PRO A 185 -11.09 -2.49 5.61
CA PRO A 185 -9.80 -2.25 6.24
C PRO A 185 -9.61 -3.26 7.37
N ASP A 186 -8.42 -3.85 7.48
CA ASP A 186 -8.07 -4.72 8.59
C ASP A 186 -6.85 -4.22 9.35
N GLU A 187 -6.92 -4.39 10.67
CA GLU A 187 -5.87 -4.04 11.60
C GLU A 187 -5.32 -5.31 12.26
N LEU A 188 -4.00 -5.46 12.19
CA LEU A 188 -3.29 -6.51 12.92
C LEU A 188 -2.20 -5.90 13.80
N ASN A 189 -2.28 -6.21 15.08
CA ASN A 189 -1.39 -5.65 16.08
C ASN A 189 -0.56 -6.73 16.76
N ASP A 190 0.55 -6.29 17.35
CA ASP A 190 1.36 -7.05 18.28
C ASP A 190 1.97 -8.37 17.74
N LEU A 191 2.47 -8.38 16.50
CA LEU A 191 3.04 -9.59 15.88
C LEU A 191 4.53 -9.74 16.24
N PRO A 192 4.98 -10.91 16.70
CA PRO A 192 6.41 -11.13 16.97
C PRO A 192 7.22 -11.13 15.68
N LEU A 193 8.33 -10.38 15.68
CA LEU A 193 9.29 -10.31 14.58
C LEU A 193 10.52 -11.14 14.92
N LYS A 194 10.78 -12.20 14.14
CA LYS A 194 11.98 -13.03 14.29
C LYS A 194 13.23 -12.24 13.92
N ALA A 195 14.39 -12.70 14.39
CA ALA A 195 15.68 -12.09 14.04
C ALA A 195 15.94 -12.09 12.51
N THR A 196 15.36 -13.03 11.78
CA THR A 196 15.38 -13.10 10.31
C THR A 196 14.50 -12.06 9.61
N GLY A 197 13.72 -11.28 10.36
CA GLY A 197 12.71 -10.38 9.84
C GLY A 197 11.37 -11.06 9.52
N ALA A 198 11.28 -12.39 9.66
CA ALA A 198 10.03 -13.11 9.42
C ALA A 198 9.01 -12.90 10.54
N PHE A 199 7.74 -12.81 10.18
CA PHE A 199 6.62 -12.70 11.11
C PHE A 199 5.36 -13.32 10.49
N GLY A 200 4.35 -13.58 11.30
CA GLY A 200 3.04 -13.97 10.81
C GLY A 200 2.07 -14.33 11.91
N VAL A 201 0.80 -14.37 11.54
CA VAL A 201 -0.31 -14.71 12.40
C VAL A 201 -1.39 -15.42 11.61
N TYR A 202 -2.06 -16.35 12.27
CA TYR A 202 -3.32 -16.91 11.84
C TYR A 202 -4.35 -16.63 12.94
N ARG A 203 -5.40 -15.89 12.62
CA ARG A 203 -6.47 -15.56 13.58
C ARG A 203 -7.77 -16.18 13.11
N ARG A 204 -8.45 -16.90 14.01
CA ARG A 204 -9.87 -17.24 13.86
C ARG A 204 -10.66 -16.39 14.84
N ALA A 205 -11.70 -15.74 14.36
CA ALA A 205 -12.62 -14.99 15.19
C ALA A 205 -14.05 -15.31 14.78
N THR A 206 -14.99 -15.18 15.71
CA THR A 206 -16.41 -15.14 15.40
C THR A 206 -16.94 -13.86 16.01
N ASP A 207 -17.64 -13.07 15.22
CA ASP A 207 -18.39 -11.92 15.70
C ASP A 207 -19.89 -12.20 15.55
N GLY A 208 -20.74 -11.31 16.03
CA GLY A 208 -22.20 -11.44 15.89
C GLY A 208 -22.70 -11.46 14.45
N THR A 209 -21.80 -11.27 13.46
CA THR A 209 -22.12 -11.25 12.02
C THR A 209 -21.57 -12.46 11.26
N GLY A 210 -20.60 -13.21 11.80
CA GLY A 210 -20.02 -14.36 11.14
C GLY A 210 -18.66 -14.83 11.68
N ARG A 211 -18.09 -15.82 11.00
CA ARG A 211 -16.77 -16.40 11.27
C ARG A 211 -15.72 -15.84 10.32
N TRP A 212 -14.60 -15.47 10.89
CA TRP A 212 -13.44 -14.91 10.23
C TRP A 212 -12.23 -15.83 10.38
N ASN A 213 -11.54 -16.12 9.28
CA ASN A 213 -10.22 -16.72 9.28
C ASN A 213 -9.26 -15.81 8.52
N ARG A 214 -8.22 -15.33 9.19
CA ARG A 214 -7.21 -14.42 8.62
C ARG A 214 -5.84 -15.04 8.72
N ALA A 215 -5.06 -14.97 7.66
CA ALA A 215 -3.67 -15.40 7.61
C ALA A 215 -2.82 -14.26 7.05
N PHE A 216 -1.95 -13.68 7.88
CA PHE A 216 -1.02 -12.63 7.47
C PHE A 216 0.40 -13.07 7.81
N ARG A 217 1.32 -13.02 6.84
CA ARG A 217 2.72 -13.42 7.05
C ARG A 217 3.63 -12.68 6.11
N GLY A 218 4.88 -12.48 6.51
CA GLY A 218 5.86 -11.87 5.65
C GLY A 218 7.25 -11.80 6.27
N ILE A 219 8.12 -11.06 5.59
CA ILE A 219 9.49 -10.80 6.01
C ILE A 219 9.75 -9.29 5.85
N LEU A 220 10.17 -8.63 6.93
CA LEU A 220 10.72 -7.28 6.88
C LEU A 220 12.26 -7.35 6.83
N ARG A 221 12.83 -6.76 5.78
CA ARG A 221 14.25 -6.48 5.64
C ARG A 221 14.55 -5.05 6.06
N ARG A 222 15.82 -4.65 5.97
CA ARG A 222 16.27 -3.31 6.37
C ARG A 222 15.55 -2.17 5.64
N THR A 223 15.28 -2.33 4.35
CA THR A 223 14.74 -1.27 3.48
C THR A 223 13.42 -1.65 2.78
N SER A 224 12.98 -2.90 2.91
CA SER A 224 11.81 -3.43 2.22
C SER A 224 11.15 -4.54 3.03
N GLY A 225 9.95 -4.93 2.62
CA GLY A 225 9.29 -6.12 3.12
C GLY A 225 8.33 -6.68 2.08
N SER A 226 8.04 -7.97 2.21
CA SER A 226 7.03 -8.62 1.39
C SER A 226 6.39 -9.78 2.12
N GLY A 227 5.21 -10.20 1.64
CA GLY A 227 4.50 -11.31 2.24
C GLY A 227 3.17 -11.58 1.56
N THR A 228 2.31 -12.27 2.31
CA THR A 228 0.99 -12.66 1.83
C THR A 228 -0.09 -12.41 2.88
N TYR A 229 -1.30 -12.16 2.40
CA TYR A 229 -2.50 -12.02 3.20
C TYR A 229 -3.64 -12.85 2.60
N GLN A 230 -4.46 -13.45 3.45
CA GLN A 230 -5.67 -14.15 3.03
C GLN A 230 -6.75 -14.01 4.09
N VAL A 231 -7.97 -13.75 3.63
CA VAL A 231 -9.17 -13.68 4.48
C VAL A 231 -10.22 -14.65 3.96
N ARG A 232 -10.87 -15.35 4.88
CA ARG A 232 -12.12 -16.06 4.65
C ARG A 232 -13.15 -15.57 5.67
N LEU A 233 -14.22 -14.98 5.17
CA LEU A 233 -15.36 -14.49 5.93
C LEU A 233 -16.56 -15.34 5.60
N ALA A 234 -17.18 -15.97 6.59
CA ALA A 234 -18.44 -16.69 6.45
C ALA A 234 -19.51 -16.03 7.32
N ARG A 235 -20.60 -15.57 6.72
CA ARG A 235 -21.79 -15.00 7.37
C ARG A 235 -23.00 -15.87 7.03
N SER A 236 -24.11 -15.71 7.76
CA SER A 236 -25.35 -16.46 7.48
C SER A 236 -25.80 -16.25 6.03
N GLY A 237 -25.64 -17.27 5.19
CA GLY A 237 -26.02 -17.27 3.78
C GLY A 237 -24.95 -16.78 2.79
N ASN A 238 -23.88 -16.12 3.24
CA ASN A 238 -22.86 -15.54 2.35
C ASN A 238 -21.43 -15.89 2.81
N SER A 239 -20.55 -16.24 1.88
CA SER A 239 -19.12 -16.42 2.16
C SER A 239 -18.26 -15.60 1.22
N CYS A 240 -17.30 -14.85 1.75
CA CYS A 240 -16.33 -14.08 0.98
C CYS A 240 -14.93 -14.63 1.25
N SER A 241 -14.15 -14.85 0.21
CA SER A 241 -12.76 -15.30 0.34
C SER A 241 -11.88 -14.50 -0.59
N THR A 242 -10.80 -13.95 -0.05
CA THR A 242 -9.77 -13.38 -0.91
C THR A 242 -9.00 -14.51 -1.62
N PRO A 243 -8.43 -14.24 -2.80
CA PRO A 243 -7.28 -15.02 -3.26
C PRO A 243 -6.12 -14.87 -2.26
N LEU A 244 -5.01 -15.56 -2.50
CA LEU A 244 -3.77 -15.28 -1.78
C LEU A 244 -3.23 -13.93 -2.26
N ILE A 245 -3.47 -12.88 -1.47
CA ILE A 245 -3.03 -11.52 -1.76
C ILE A 245 -1.54 -11.45 -1.44
N SER A 246 -0.71 -10.98 -2.37
CA SER A 246 0.68 -10.64 -2.06
C SER A 246 0.78 -9.17 -1.69
N TRP A 247 1.76 -8.79 -0.88
CA TRP A 247 2.01 -7.38 -0.57
C TRP A 247 3.50 -7.08 -0.60
N ASN A 248 3.82 -5.84 -0.96
CA ASN A 248 5.18 -5.32 -1.00
C ASN A 248 5.20 -3.94 -0.35
N VAL A 249 6.17 -3.74 0.52
CA VAL A 249 6.36 -2.47 1.24
C VAL A 249 7.83 -2.04 1.17
N ALA A 250 8.04 -0.73 1.24
CA ALA A 250 9.35 -0.13 1.37
C ALA A 250 9.39 0.75 2.62
N THR A 251 10.59 1.09 3.07
CA THR A 251 10.79 2.14 4.08
C THR A 251 11.82 3.13 3.52
N GLY A 252 11.63 4.42 3.78
CA GLY A 252 12.33 5.48 3.06
C GLY A 252 12.62 6.69 3.90
#